data_AF-A0A382RXA8-F1
#
_entry.id   AF-A0A382RXA8-F1
#
_cell.length_a   1.000
_cell.length_b   1.000
_cell.length_c   1.000
_cell.angle_alpha   90.00
_cell.angle_beta   90.00
_cell.angle_gamma   90.00
#
_symmetry.space_group_name_H-M   'P 1'
#
loop_
_entity.id
_entity.type
_entity.pdbx_description
1 polymer ?
#
loop_
_entity_poly.entity_id
_entity_poly.type
_entity_poly.pdbx_seq_one_letter_code
_entity_poly.pdbx_strand_id
1 'polypeptide(L)'
;MAQRKAVGRRMAQMAKKKSVQMKKARNKLRPWSKKQVHDKAQKAVRKFVMQKLAGKAKDISDMGIGQKEKLEKKVDKKMKGGKMNAFVKKKEKILSKQHKDDIKKAKEKMKKEKE
;
A
#
# COMPACT_ATOMS: atom_id res chain seq x y z
N MET A 1 8.31 -21.06 4.68
CA MET A 1 7.15 -20.68 5.53
C MET A 1 6.23 -19.61 4.90
N ALA A 2 6.75 -18.59 4.21
CA ALA A 2 5.95 -17.49 3.63
C ALA A 2 4.90 -17.92 2.58
N GLN A 3 5.25 -18.87 1.71
CA GLN A 3 4.36 -19.40 0.68
C GLN A 3 3.15 -20.15 1.28
N ARG A 4 3.37 -20.97 2.33
CA ARG A 4 2.30 -21.63 3.08
C ARG A 4 1.34 -20.62 3.71
N LYS A 5 1.86 -19.55 4.32
CA LYS A 5 1.04 -18.44 4.85
C LYS A 5 0.27 -17.69 3.76
N ALA A 6 0.83 -17.51 2.57
CA ALA A 6 0.14 -16.89 1.45
C ALA A 6 -1.01 -17.76 0.91
N VAL A 7 -0.80 -19.07 0.81
CA VAL A 7 -1.82 -20.05 0.42
C VAL A 7 -2.96 -20.07 1.44
N GLY A 8 -2.66 -20.18 2.74
CA GLY A 8 -3.69 -20.14 3.79
C GLY A 8 -4.53 -18.86 3.74
N ARG A 9 -3.92 -17.70 3.44
CA ARG A 9 -4.66 -16.45 3.23
C ARG A 9 -5.56 -16.48 1.99
N ARG A 10 -5.16 -17.15 0.89
CA ARG A 10 -6.01 -17.32 -0.30
C ARG A 10 -7.20 -18.21 0.02
N MET A 11 -6.97 -19.34 0.69
CA MET A 11 -8.03 -20.26 1.12
C MET A 11 -9.04 -19.54 2.03
N ALA A 12 -8.58 -18.77 3.01
CA ALA A 12 -9.45 -17.98 3.89
C ALA A 12 -10.23 -16.86 3.16
N GLN A 13 -9.75 -16.39 2.01
CA GLN A 13 -10.51 -15.45 1.17
C GLN A 13 -11.59 -16.15 0.36
N MET A 14 -11.28 -17.33 -0.18
CA MET A 14 -12.22 -18.18 -0.92
C MET A 14 -13.28 -18.81 -0.01
N ALA A 15 -12.96 -19.05 1.27
CA ALA A 15 -13.91 -19.55 2.26
C ALA A 15 -14.97 -18.52 2.71
N LYS A 16 -14.86 -17.25 2.28
CA LYS A 16 -15.87 -16.23 2.62
C LYS A 16 -17.15 -16.49 1.84
N LYS A 17 -18.31 -16.21 2.46
CA LYS A 17 -19.62 -16.20 1.80
C LYS A 17 -19.57 -15.42 0.48
N LYS A 18 -20.25 -15.91 -0.56
CA LYS A 18 -20.28 -15.30 -1.90
C LYS A 18 -20.71 -13.83 -1.87
N SER A 19 -21.67 -13.46 -1.03
CA SER A 19 -22.09 -12.06 -0.82
C SER A 19 -20.96 -11.15 -0.34
N VAL A 20 -20.11 -11.63 0.57
CA VAL A 20 -18.95 -10.91 1.10
C VAL A 20 -17.84 -10.80 0.04
N GLN A 21 -17.63 -11.86 -0.75
CA GLN A 21 -16.69 -11.84 -1.86
C GLN A 21 -17.10 -10.80 -2.91
N MET A 22 -18.37 -10.79 -3.32
CA MET A 22 -18.94 -9.82 -4.26
C MET A 22 -18.84 -8.38 -3.73
N LYS A 23 -19.18 -8.15 -2.45
CA LYS A 23 -19.02 -6.82 -1.81
C LYS A 23 -17.57 -6.35 -1.85
N LYS A 24 -16.60 -7.23 -1.58
CA LYS A 24 -15.17 -6.91 -1.64
C LYS A 24 -14.70 -6.65 -3.07
N ALA A 25 -15.15 -7.43 -4.04
CA ALA A 25 -14.85 -7.21 -5.45
C ALA A 25 -15.34 -5.84 -5.92
N ARG A 26 -16.60 -5.49 -5.60
CA ARG A 26 -17.17 -4.16 -5.89
C ARG A 26 -16.39 -3.04 -5.21
N ASN A 27 -15.98 -3.22 -3.95
CA ASN A 27 -15.20 -2.21 -3.24
C ASN A 27 -13.80 -1.97 -3.84
N LYS A 28 -13.18 -2.96 -4.49
CA LYS A 28 -11.89 -2.75 -5.19
C LYS A 28 -12.03 -1.82 -6.40
N LEU A 29 -13.20 -1.81 -7.03
CA LEU A 29 -13.51 -0.95 -8.17
C LEU A 29 -13.94 0.46 -7.76
N ARG A 30 -14.07 0.73 -6.46
CA ARG A 30 -14.42 2.06 -5.96
C ARG A 30 -13.18 2.96 -5.92
N PRO A 31 -13.29 4.24 -6.34
CA PRO A 31 -12.21 5.19 -6.20
C PRO A 31 -11.87 5.39 -4.71
N TRP A 32 -10.59 5.56 -4.39
CA TRP A 32 -10.16 5.90 -3.04
C TRP A 32 -10.52 7.33 -2.69
N SER A 33 -10.84 7.59 -1.41
CA SER A 33 -11.03 8.95 -0.91
C SER A 33 -9.70 9.71 -0.86
N LYS A 34 -9.75 11.05 -0.87
CA LYS A 34 -8.54 11.90 -0.78
C LYS A 34 -7.69 11.53 0.44
N LYS A 35 -8.32 11.32 1.60
CA LYS A 35 -7.66 10.88 2.84
C LYS A 35 -6.95 9.53 2.67
N GLN A 36 -7.63 8.54 2.08
CA GLN A 36 -7.02 7.22 1.84
C GLN A 36 -5.81 7.28 0.89
N VAL A 37 -5.85 8.15 -0.11
CA VAL A 37 -4.72 8.37 -1.02
C VAL A 37 -3.56 9.02 -0.27
N HIS A 38 -3.84 10.05 0.55
CA HIS A 38 -2.84 10.72 1.39
C HIS A 38 -2.16 9.73 2.34
N ASP A 39 -2.92 8.97 3.12
CA ASP A 39 -2.39 8.01 4.10
C ASP A 39 -1.48 6.96 3.43
N LYS A 40 -1.87 6.48 2.24
CA LYS A 40 -1.06 5.53 1.46
C LYS A 40 0.21 6.17 0.92
N ALA A 41 0.12 7.40 0.42
CA ALA A 41 1.27 8.15 -0.07
C ALA A 41 2.27 8.40 1.08
N GLN A 42 1.78 8.89 2.22
CA GLN A 42 2.60 9.12 3.41
C GLN A 42 3.28 7.84 3.88
N LYS A 43 2.56 6.70 3.92
CA LYS A 43 3.14 5.40 4.27
C LYS A 43 4.24 4.96 3.30
N ALA A 44 4.03 5.14 1.99
CA ALA A 44 5.03 4.80 0.98
C ALA A 44 6.29 5.67 1.12
N VAL A 45 6.12 6.97 1.34
CA VAL A 45 7.24 7.90 1.58
C VAL A 45 7.96 7.56 2.90
N ARG A 46 7.23 7.31 3.98
CA ARG A 46 7.79 6.90 5.27
C ARG A 46 8.64 5.64 5.13
N LYS A 47 8.15 4.61 4.42
CA LYS A 47 8.91 3.38 4.14
C LYS A 47 10.17 3.66 3.33
N PHE A 48 10.10 4.52 2.32
CA PHE A 48 11.26 4.92 1.53
C PHE A 48 12.32 5.62 2.39
N VAL A 49 11.91 6.57 3.24
CA VAL A 49 12.83 7.27 4.17
C VAL A 49 13.42 6.31 5.18
N MET A 50 12.61 5.39 5.72
CA MET A 50 13.05 4.36 6.66
C MET A 50 14.12 3.45 6.04
N GLN A 51 13.91 2.96 4.81
CA GLN A 51 14.92 2.17 4.10
C GLN A 51 16.17 2.96 3.78
N LYS A 52 16.02 4.23 3.37
CA LYS A 52 17.17 5.11 3.10
C LYS A 52 18.03 5.34 4.36
N LEU A 53 17.39 5.41 5.53
CA LEU A 53 18.07 5.57 6.82
C LEU A 53 18.65 4.26 7.37
N ALA A 54 18.00 3.12 7.13
CA ALA A 54 18.51 1.81 7.51
C ALA A 54 19.71 1.37 6.65
N GLY A 55 19.76 1.85 5.39
CA GLY A 55 20.73 1.43 4.38
C GLY A 55 20.14 0.39 3.42
N LYS A 56 20.60 0.39 2.15
CA LYS A 56 20.07 -0.53 1.12
C LYS A 56 20.31 -2.01 1.45
N ALA A 57 21.38 -2.32 2.17
CA ALA A 57 21.79 -3.69 2.50
C ALA A 57 21.16 -4.25 3.78
N LYS A 58 20.52 -3.42 4.61
CA LYS A 58 19.91 -3.88 5.86
C LYS A 58 18.43 -4.17 5.66
N ASP A 59 18.03 -5.40 5.99
CA ASP A 59 16.63 -5.75 6.07
C ASP A 59 16.07 -5.21 7.40
N ILE A 60 15.10 -4.31 7.29
CA ILE A 60 14.46 -3.69 8.47
C ILE A 60 13.74 -4.76 9.30
N SER A 61 13.33 -5.87 8.67
CA SER A 61 12.62 -6.95 9.36
C SER A 61 13.48 -7.61 10.44
N ASP A 62 14.79 -7.70 10.25
CA ASP A 62 15.74 -8.36 11.15
C ASP A 62 16.30 -7.44 12.25
N MET A 63 15.97 -6.15 12.23
CA MET A 63 16.43 -5.22 13.27
C MET A 63 15.75 -5.50 14.62
N GLY A 64 16.52 -5.37 15.71
CA GLY A 64 15.99 -5.44 17.07
C GLY A 64 14.99 -4.30 17.36
N ILE A 65 14.06 -4.53 18.29
CA ILE A 65 12.95 -3.62 18.61
C ILE A 65 13.47 -2.21 18.95
N GLY A 66 14.49 -2.10 19.80
CA GLY A 66 15.06 -0.78 20.18
C GLY A 66 15.74 -0.05 19.02
N GLN A 67 16.29 -0.76 18.04
CA GLN A 67 16.87 -0.14 16.84
C GLN A 67 15.77 0.35 15.88
N LYS A 68 14.68 -0.42 15.76
CA LYS A 68 13.49 -0.02 14.98
C LYS A 68 12.88 1.26 15.56
N GLU A 69 12.72 1.35 16.87
CA GLU A 69 12.14 2.54 17.51
C GLU A 69 13.02 3.78 17.31
N LYS A 70 14.35 3.65 17.47
CA LYS A 70 15.29 4.74 17.18
C LYS A 70 15.23 5.17 15.71
N LEU A 71 15.08 4.22 14.80
CA LEU A 71 14.94 4.49 13.37
C LEU A 71 13.62 5.24 13.07
N GLU A 72 12.52 4.80 13.66
CA GLU A 72 11.21 5.45 13.51
C GLU A 72 11.22 6.90 13.99
N LYS A 73 11.81 7.18 15.16
CA LYS A 73 11.99 8.56 15.66
C LYS A 73 12.78 9.44 14.68
N LYS A 74 13.83 8.90 14.05
CA LYS A 74 14.62 9.62 13.01
C LYS A 74 13.81 9.85 11.73
N VAL A 75 13.01 8.86 11.31
CA VAL A 75 12.12 8.99 10.16
C VAL A 75 11.08 10.08 10.40
N ASP A 76 10.45 10.11 11.57
CA ASP A 76 9.43 11.10 11.91
C ASP A 76 9.98 12.53 11.91
N LYS A 77 11.20 12.74 12.43
CA LYS A 77 11.89 14.02 12.30
C LYS A 77 12.09 14.44 10.84
N LYS A 78 12.52 13.51 9.96
CA LYS A 78 12.71 13.82 8.53
C LYS A 78 11.40 14.06 7.77
N MET A 79 10.31 13.42 8.19
CA MET A 79 9.00 13.55 7.56
C MET A 79 8.34 14.93 7.80
N LYS A 80 8.71 15.65 8.88
CA LYS A 80 8.16 16.97 9.21
C LYS A 80 8.58 18.11 8.26
N GLY A 81 9.50 17.85 7.31
CA GLY A 81 10.00 18.88 6.40
C GLY A 81 9.10 19.14 5.17
N GLY A 82 9.03 20.39 4.72
CA GLY A 82 8.27 20.80 3.53
C GLY A 82 8.64 20.03 2.24
N LYS A 83 9.92 19.64 2.10
CA LYS A 83 10.40 18.79 0.98
C LYS A 83 9.74 17.41 0.97
N MET A 84 9.53 16.80 2.14
CA MET A 84 8.85 15.50 2.22
C MET A 84 7.36 15.63 1.96
N ASN A 85 6.73 16.71 2.41
CA ASN A 85 5.32 17.00 2.08
C ASN A 85 5.12 17.16 0.56
N ALA A 86 6.04 17.81 -0.14
CA ALA A 86 6.02 17.89 -1.60
C ALA A 86 6.16 16.50 -2.26
N PHE A 87 7.01 15.63 -1.70
CA PHE A 87 7.17 14.27 -2.20
C PHE A 87 5.92 13.41 -1.96
N VAL A 88 5.24 13.59 -0.82
CA VAL A 88 3.93 12.98 -0.55
C VAL A 88 2.91 13.43 -1.59
N LYS A 89 2.77 14.75 -1.84
CA LYS A 89 1.88 15.27 -2.88
C LYS A 89 2.17 14.69 -4.28
N LYS A 90 3.45 14.54 -4.64
CA LYS A 90 3.84 13.89 -5.91
C LYS A 90 3.41 12.42 -5.94
N LYS A 91 3.59 11.68 -4.84
CA LYS A 91 3.16 10.29 -4.72
C LYS A 91 1.65 10.13 -4.72
N GLU A 92 0.89 11.05 -4.13
CA GLU A 92 -0.57 11.07 -4.20
C GLU A 92 -1.07 11.15 -5.64
N LYS A 93 -0.50 12.07 -6.44
CA LYS A 93 -0.86 12.20 -7.87
C LYS A 93 -0.62 10.89 -8.62
N ILE A 94 0.53 10.26 -8.39
CA ILE A 94 0.89 8.98 -9.03
C ILE A 94 -0.08 7.87 -8.60
N LEU A 95 -0.32 7.72 -7.29
CA LEU A 95 -1.22 6.69 -6.75
C LEU A 95 -2.67 6.88 -7.22
N SER A 96 -3.13 8.12 -7.27
CA SER A 96 -4.47 8.46 -7.75
C SER A 96 -4.63 8.11 -9.24
N LYS A 97 -3.63 8.46 -10.07
CA LYS A 97 -3.62 8.11 -11.49
C LYS A 97 -3.60 6.59 -11.68
N GLN A 98 -2.67 5.91 -11.02
CA GLN A 98 -2.54 4.45 -11.10
C GLN A 98 -3.83 3.73 -10.67
N HIS A 99 -4.46 4.15 -9.57
CA HIS A 99 -5.72 3.54 -9.10
C HIS A 99 -6.87 3.75 -10.09
N LYS A 100 -6.94 4.92 -10.74
CA LYS A 100 -7.92 5.16 -11.80
C LYS A 100 -7.68 4.24 -13.00
N ASP A 101 -6.43 4.09 -13.42
CA ASP A 101 -6.06 3.23 -14.55
C ASP A 101 -6.33 1.74 -14.23
N ASP A 102 -6.05 1.31 -13.00
CA ASP A 102 -6.34 -0.05 -12.53
C ASP A 102 -7.85 -0.34 -12.51
N ILE A 103 -8.68 0.62 -12.08
CA ILE A 103 -10.14 0.50 -12.14
C ILE A 103 -10.61 0.40 -13.60
N LYS A 104 -10.10 1.23 -14.51
CA LYS A 104 -10.48 1.19 -15.93
C LYS A 104 -10.15 -0.18 -16.54
N LYS A 105 -8.91 -0.64 -16.37
CA LYS A 105 -8.47 -1.96 -16.84
C LYS A 105 -9.32 -3.10 -16.25
N ALA A 106 -9.67 -3.01 -14.96
CA ALA A 106 -10.51 -4.02 -14.33
C ALA A 106 -11.94 -4.01 -14.89
N LYS A 107 -12.51 -2.84 -15.19
CA LYS A 107 -13.83 -2.72 -15.83
C LYS A 107 -13.82 -3.23 -17.27
N GLU A 108 -12.78 -2.91 -18.05
CA GLU A 108 -12.63 -3.40 -19.42
C GLU A 108 -12.51 -4.93 -19.47
N LYS A 109 -11.71 -5.53 -18.57
CA LYS A 109 -11.63 -6.99 -18.45
C LYS A 109 -12.99 -7.62 -18.13
N MET A 110 -13.73 -7.05 -17.17
CA MET A 110 -15.08 -7.51 -16.84
C MET A 110 -16.07 -7.36 -18.00
N LYS A 111 -15.87 -6.39 -18.91
CA LYS A 111 -16.70 -6.25 -20.11
C LYS A 111 -16.36 -7.34 -21.12
N LYS A 112 -15.07 -7.58 -21.38
CA LYS A 112 -14.59 -8.63 -22.30
C LYS A 112 -14.94 -10.06 -21.86
N GLU A 113 -15.04 -10.32 -20.56
CA GLU A 113 -15.46 -11.63 -20.03
C GLU A 113 -17.00 -11.85 -20.12
N LYS A 114 -17.76 -10.83 -20.49
CA LYS A 114 -19.23 -10.88 -20.63
C LYS A 114 -19.70 -10.89 -22.08
N GLU A 115 -18.86 -10.45 -23.01
CA GLU A 115 -19.02 -10.62 -24.46
C GLU A 115 -18.58 -12.05 -24.84
#